data_AF-A0A413PC76-F1
#
_entry.id   AF-A0A413PC76-F1
#
_cell.length_a   1.000
_cell.length_b   1.000
_cell.length_c   1.000
_cell.angle_alpha   90.00
_cell.angle_beta   90.00
_cell.angle_gamma   90.00
#
_symmetry.space_group_name_H-M   'P 1'
#
loop_
_entity.id
_entity.type
_entity.pdbx_description
1 polymer ?
#
loop_
_entity_poly.entity_id
_entity_poly.type
_entity_poly.pdbx_seq_one_letter_code
_entity_poly.pdbx_strand_id
1 'polypeptide(L)'
;ISSYTIDNKQNVLEEYQLLKETIYDSLTDIEKQYVEEFMQRLNSTTIFDGKKCLCHNDFSCNHLLLDDENRLCGVIDFGDSGIIDEYCDFIYLLEDSEEEIGVSFGEDILRLYGNIDISKAKEYQDVVEQYYPIETIVYGIKNNRPDFIEKGRKEIYIRTRKDEKLRK
;
A
#
# COMPACT_ATOMS: atom_id res chain seq x y z
N ILE A 1 20.50 12.22 -7.87
CA ILE A 1 19.29 12.38 -7.02
C ILE A 1 18.05 11.86 -7.74
N SER A 2 17.85 12.14 -9.03
CA SER A 2 16.68 11.62 -9.76
C SER A 2 16.54 10.08 -9.80
N SER A 3 17.62 9.33 -9.58
CA SER A 3 17.60 7.86 -9.54
C SER A 3 17.03 7.25 -8.26
N TYR A 4 16.74 8.05 -7.24
CA TYR A 4 16.27 7.57 -5.93
C TYR A 4 14.95 8.22 -5.50
N THR A 5 14.32 9.01 -6.37
CA THR A 5 13.00 9.58 -6.13
C THR A 5 11.95 8.60 -6.64
N ILE A 6 11.00 8.26 -5.78
CA ILE A 6 9.90 7.35 -6.10
C ILE A 6 8.63 8.18 -6.19
N ASP A 7 7.90 8.01 -7.30
CA ASP A 7 6.59 8.62 -7.50
C ASP A 7 5.53 7.51 -7.53
N ASN A 8 4.96 7.21 -6.35
CA ASN A 8 3.98 6.15 -6.20
C ASN A 8 2.73 6.35 -7.07
N LYS A 9 2.27 7.59 -7.22
CA LYS A 9 1.11 7.87 -8.07
C LYS A 9 1.42 7.57 -9.53
N GLN A 10 2.59 7.98 -10.01
CA GLN A 10 3.02 7.69 -11.38
C GLN A 10 3.24 6.18 -11.59
N ASN A 11 3.86 5.48 -10.64
CA ASN A 11 4.04 4.02 -10.70
C ASN A 11 2.70 3.30 -10.85
N VAL A 12 1.71 3.63 -10.01
CA VAL A 12 0.36 3.05 -10.08
C VAL A 12 -0.32 3.34 -11.42
N LEU A 13 -0.14 4.55 -11.98
CA LEU A 13 -0.68 4.90 -13.31
C LEU A 13 -0.06 4.03 -14.42
N GLU A 14 1.25 3.79 -14.38
CA GLU A 14 1.94 2.91 -15.34
C GLU A 14 1.50 1.46 -15.20
N GLU A 15 1.32 0.98 -13.98
CA GLU A 15 0.83 -0.37 -13.68
C GLU A 15 -0.62 -0.57 -14.12
N TYR A 16 -1.47 0.44 -13.97
CA TYR A 16 -2.82 0.44 -14.52
C TYR A 16 -2.82 0.36 -16.06
N GLN A 17 -1.91 1.08 -16.74
CA GLN A 17 -1.79 0.94 -18.20
C GLN A 17 -1.33 -0.46 -18.61
N LEU A 18 -0.35 -1.04 -17.92
CA LEU A 18 0.06 -2.42 -18.15
C LEU A 18 -1.11 -3.39 -17.97
N LEU A 19 -1.92 -3.21 -16.92
CA LEU A 19 -3.10 -4.04 -16.68
C LEU A 19 -4.13 -3.88 -17.81
N LYS A 20 -4.37 -2.65 -18.30
CA LYS A 20 -5.24 -2.32 -19.44
C LYS A 20 -4.81 -3.02 -20.73
N GLU A 21 -3.52 -3.01 -21.04
CA GLU A 21 -2.97 -3.58 -22.27
C GLU A 21 -2.88 -5.10 -22.27
N THR A 22 -2.99 -5.74 -21.10
CA THR A 22 -2.74 -7.18 -20.95
C THR A 22 -4.00 -7.99 -20.67
N ILE A 23 -4.57 -7.89 -19.48
CA ILE A 23 -5.64 -8.78 -19.03
C ILE A 23 -6.97 -8.09 -18.78
N TYR A 24 -7.04 -6.76 -18.86
CA TYR A 24 -8.22 -5.98 -18.47
C TYR A 24 -9.50 -6.46 -19.17
N ASP A 25 -9.45 -6.77 -20.46
CA ASP A 25 -10.62 -7.24 -21.20
C ASP A 25 -11.16 -8.58 -20.68
N SER A 26 -10.29 -9.42 -20.12
CA SER A 26 -10.62 -10.71 -19.50
C SER A 26 -11.11 -10.62 -18.05
N LEU A 27 -11.04 -9.43 -17.45
CA LEU A 27 -11.59 -9.18 -16.12
C LEU A 27 -13.12 -9.18 -16.16
N THR A 28 -13.72 -9.65 -15.07
CA THR A 28 -15.17 -9.59 -14.87
C THR A 28 -15.61 -8.15 -14.58
N ASP A 29 -16.91 -7.88 -14.66
CA ASP A 29 -17.44 -6.54 -14.38
C ASP A 29 -17.15 -6.09 -12.94
N ILE A 30 -17.18 -7.02 -11.97
CA ILE A 30 -16.83 -6.75 -10.57
C ILE A 30 -15.35 -6.34 -10.44
N GLU A 31 -14.45 -7.06 -11.12
CA GLU A 31 -13.02 -6.75 -11.10
C GLU A 31 -12.72 -5.41 -11.79
N LYS A 32 -13.36 -5.16 -12.94
CA LYS A 32 -13.25 -3.87 -13.64
C LYS A 32 -13.75 -2.72 -12.77
N GLN A 33 -14.91 -2.88 -12.14
CA GLN A 33 -15.47 -1.87 -11.25
C GLN A 33 -14.52 -1.56 -10.08
N TYR A 34 -13.96 -2.60 -9.42
CA TYR A 34 -13.00 -2.40 -8.33
C TYR A 34 -11.78 -1.59 -8.76
N VAL A 35 -11.21 -1.92 -9.92
CA VAL A 35 -10.06 -1.20 -10.48
C VAL A 35 -10.42 0.25 -10.81
N GLU A 36 -11.54 0.50 -11.49
CA GLU A 36 -11.94 1.87 -11.86
C GLU A 36 -12.28 2.74 -10.64
N GLU A 37 -12.92 2.17 -9.61
CA GLU A 37 -13.19 2.87 -8.35
C GLU A 37 -11.89 3.26 -7.64
N PHE A 38 -10.90 2.37 -7.61
CA PHE A 38 -9.57 2.69 -7.10
C PHE A 38 -8.91 3.82 -7.91
N MET A 39 -8.95 3.76 -9.25
CA MET A 39 -8.37 4.81 -10.09
C MET A 39 -9.06 6.16 -9.90
N GLN A 40 -10.38 6.16 -9.71
CA GLN A 40 -11.12 7.38 -9.37
C GLN A 40 -10.61 7.97 -8.05
N ARG A 41 -10.44 7.14 -7.00
CA ARG A 41 -9.92 7.56 -5.70
C ARG A 41 -8.50 8.11 -5.81
N LEU A 42 -7.60 7.42 -6.52
CA LEU A 42 -6.21 7.83 -6.76
C LEU A 42 -6.13 9.20 -7.46
N ASN A 43 -7.04 9.45 -8.40
CA ASN A 43 -7.09 10.72 -9.11
C ASN A 43 -7.60 11.87 -8.24
N SER A 44 -8.49 11.62 -7.28
CA SER A 44 -9.08 12.66 -6.42
C SER A 44 -8.31 12.96 -5.13
N THR A 45 -7.48 12.03 -4.66
CA THR A 45 -6.76 12.20 -3.38
C THR A 45 -5.61 13.21 -3.47
N THR A 46 -5.28 13.83 -2.33
CA THR A 46 -4.18 14.81 -2.15
C THR A 46 -3.05 14.29 -1.25
N ILE A 47 -3.06 12.98 -0.97
CA ILE A 47 -2.07 12.34 -0.08
C ILE A 47 -0.64 12.38 -0.66
N PHE A 48 -0.49 12.51 -1.98
CA PHE A 48 0.81 12.56 -2.68
C PHE A 48 1.41 13.96 -2.83
N ASP A 49 0.67 15.01 -2.44
CA ASP A 49 1.09 16.41 -2.58
C ASP A 49 1.95 16.91 -1.40
N GLY A 50 2.20 16.02 -0.44
CA GLY A 50 2.85 16.31 0.83
C GLY A 50 4.39 16.37 0.77
N LYS A 51 4.99 16.31 1.95
CA LYS A 51 6.44 16.29 2.12
C LYS A 51 7.02 14.99 1.55
N LYS A 52 8.11 15.13 0.81
CA LYS A 52 8.95 14.02 0.37
C LYS A 52 10.23 13.96 1.22
N CYS A 53 10.60 12.78 1.70
CA CYS A 53 11.84 12.55 2.44
C CYS A 53 12.38 11.14 2.18
N LEU A 54 13.58 10.86 2.68
CA LEU A 54 14.12 9.51 2.67
C LEU A 54 13.27 8.65 3.63
N CYS A 55 12.65 7.61 3.10
CA CYS A 55 11.88 6.64 3.86
C CYS A 55 12.48 5.24 3.71
N HIS A 56 12.22 4.38 4.69
CA HIS A 56 12.51 2.96 4.62
C HIS A 56 11.66 2.28 3.53
N ASN A 57 10.39 2.69 3.43
CA ASN A 57 9.38 2.27 2.46
C ASN A 57 8.89 0.81 2.59
N ASP A 58 9.53 0.00 3.43
CA ASP A 58 9.05 -1.33 3.84
C ASP A 58 9.10 -1.48 5.39
N PHE A 59 8.55 -0.50 6.10
CA PHE A 59 8.75 -0.34 7.56
C PHE A 59 7.73 -1.13 8.41
N SER A 60 7.77 -2.45 8.29
CA SER A 60 6.96 -3.42 9.03
C SER A 60 7.66 -3.94 10.29
N CYS A 61 6.91 -4.53 11.22
CA CYS A 61 7.49 -5.00 12.49
C CYS A 61 8.47 -6.17 12.31
N ASN A 62 8.39 -6.95 11.22
CA ASN A 62 9.34 -8.03 10.93
C ASN A 62 10.73 -7.53 10.50
N HIS A 63 10.88 -6.22 10.24
CA HIS A 63 12.15 -5.55 9.97
C HIS A 63 12.76 -4.84 11.19
N LEU A 64 12.09 -4.89 12.35
CA LEU A 64 12.52 -4.25 13.59
C LEU A 64 13.13 -5.28 14.54
N LEU A 65 14.41 -5.11 14.85
CA LEU A 65 15.14 -5.98 15.78
C LEU A 65 15.11 -5.40 17.19
N LEU A 66 14.74 -6.24 18.16
CA LEU A 66 14.75 -5.91 19.57
C LEU A 66 15.96 -6.54 20.26
N ASP A 67 16.54 -5.83 21.21
CA ASP A 67 17.52 -6.40 22.15
C ASP A 67 16.83 -7.18 23.29
N ASP A 68 17.64 -7.73 24.21
CA ASP A 68 17.15 -8.49 25.37
C ASP A 68 16.31 -7.65 26.36
N GLU A 69 16.33 -6.32 26.25
CA GLU A 69 15.52 -5.38 27.04
C GLU A 69 14.26 -4.91 26.30
N ASN A 70 13.93 -5.53 25.16
CA ASN A 70 12.85 -5.13 24.25
C ASN A 70 13.00 -3.69 23.72
N ARG A 71 14.23 -3.22 23.54
CA ARG A 71 14.51 -1.93 22.90
C ARG A 71 14.88 -2.16 21.44
N LEU A 72 14.38 -1.27 20.57
CA LEU A 72 14.76 -1.27 19.16
C LEU A 72 16.29 -1.10 19.05
N CYS A 73 16.96 -2.09 18.48
CA CYS A 73 18.42 -2.13 18.36
C CYS A 73 18.90 -2.26 16.90
N GLY A 74 18.00 -2.54 15.95
CA GLY A 74 18.32 -2.61 14.53
C GLY A 74 17.08 -2.47 13.65
N VAL A 75 17.31 -1.98 12.43
CA VAL A 75 16.34 -1.93 11.33
C VAL A 75 17.04 -2.52 10.11
N ILE A 76 16.36 -3.41 9.38
CA ILE A 76 16.91 -4.12 8.22
C ILE A 76 16.00 -3.95 7.01
N ASP A 77 16.48 -4.39 5.84
CA ASP A 77 15.72 -4.44 4.58
C ASP A 77 15.35 -3.07 3.95
N PHE A 78 16.36 -2.20 3.85
CA PHE A 78 16.27 -0.93 3.12
C PHE A 78 16.25 -1.10 1.57
N GLY A 79 15.77 -2.25 1.07
CA GLY A 79 15.77 -2.58 -0.37
C GLY A 79 14.88 -1.65 -1.19
N ASP A 80 13.75 -1.23 -0.61
CA ASP A 80 12.75 -0.39 -1.26
C ASP A 80 12.84 1.09 -0.86
N SER A 81 13.87 1.45 -0.09
CA SER A 81 14.06 2.81 0.41
C SER A 81 14.29 3.83 -0.71
N GLY A 82 13.76 5.04 -0.51
CA GLY A 82 13.88 6.11 -1.48
C GLY A 82 13.40 7.45 -0.96
N ILE A 83 13.56 8.49 -1.78
CA ILE A 83 12.94 9.81 -1.55
C ILE A 83 11.50 9.73 -2.03
N ILE A 84 10.56 9.62 -1.08
CA ILE A 84 9.14 9.30 -1.31
C ILE A 84 8.27 10.06 -0.28
N ASP A 85 6.95 9.89 -0.35
CA ASP A 85 6.01 10.46 0.62
C ASP A 85 6.35 10.09 2.07
N GLU A 86 6.40 11.09 2.97
CA GLU A 86 6.66 10.89 4.40
C GLU A 86 5.70 9.87 5.05
N TYR A 87 4.50 9.70 4.49
CA TYR A 87 3.50 8.75 4.96
C TYR A 87 3.89 7.27 4.75
N CYS A 88 4.84 6.96 3.87
CA CYS A 88 5.16 5.58 3.48
C CYS A 88 5.67 4.74 4.66
N ASP A 89 6.48 5.30 5.56
CA ASP A 89 7.01 4.57 6.73
C ASP A 89 5.95 4.29 7.82
N PHE A 90 4.70 4.74 7.63
CA PHE A 90 3.61 4.51 8.58
C PHE A 90 2.55 3.53 8.06
N ILE A 91 2.69 3.00 6.84
CA ILE A 91 1.70 2.09 6.22
C ILE A 91 1.50 0.87 7.12
N TYR A 92 2.56 0.11 7.40
CA TYR A 92 2.47 -1.13 8.19
C TYR A 92 2.22 -0.86 9.69
N LEU A 93 2.73 0.26 10.20
CA LEU A 93 2.45 0.67 11.60
C LEU A 93 0.96 0.93 11.85
N LEU A 94 0.23 1.37 10.82
CA LEU A 94 -1.21 1.64 10.84
C LEU A 94 -2.06 0.46 10.38
N GLU A 95 -1.47 -0.66 9.99
CA GLU A 95 -2.18 -1.83 9.49
C GLU A 95 -2.91 -2.59 10.61
N ASP A 96 -4.09 -3.13 10.30
CA ASP A 96 -4.87 -4.01 11.18
C ASP A 96 -4.87 -5.44 10.63
N SER A 97 -3.79 -6.18 10.91
CA SER A 97 -3.57 -7.55 10.42
C SER A 97 -3.02 -8.47 11.52
N GLU A 98 -2.88 -9.77 11.22
CA GLU A 98 -2.25 -10.72 12.15
C GLU A 98 -0.73 -10.58 12.18
N GLU A 99 -0.17 -9.99 11.12
CA GLU A 99 1.25 -9.77 10.91
C GLU A 99 1.77 -8.52 11.64
N GLU A 100 0.96 -7.46 11.72
CA GLU A 100 1.32 -6.17 12.33
C GLU A 100 0.76 -5.99 13.75
N ILE A 101 1.24 -4.95 14.45
CA ILE A 101 0.89 -4.70 15.87
C ILE A 101 -0.54 -4.14 16.02
N GLY A 102 -1.02 -3.38 15.03
CA GLY A 102 -2.36 -2.80 15.00
C GLY A 102 -2.39 -1.27 14.99
N VAL A 103 -3.50 -0.72 14.49
CA VAL A 103 -3.72 0.72 14.23
C VAL A 103 -3.36 1.63 15.42
N SER A 104 -3.70 1.23 16.64
CA SER A 104 -3.46 2.05 17.84
C SER A 104 -1.98 2.29 18.10
N PHE A 105 -1.13 1.30 17.78
CA PHE A 105 0.32 1.43 17.86
C PHE A 105 0.83 2.50 16.89
N GLY A 106 0.44 2.42 15.61
CA GLY A 106 0.80 3.42 14.60
C GLY A 106 0.33 4.82 14.93
N GLU A 107 -0.89 4.98 15.47
CA GLU A 107 -1.38 6.28 15.93
C GLU A 107 -0.53 6.88 17.05
N ASP A 108 -0.14 6.09 18.04
CA ASP A 108 0.72 6.54 19.13
C ASP A 108 2.10 6.95 18.62
N ILE A 109 2.67 6.18 17.68
CA ILE A 109 3.93 6.53 17.00
C ILE A 109 3.80 7.86 16.23
N LEU A 110 2.71 8.07 15.48
CA LEU A 110 2.47 9.33 14.77
C LEU A 110 2.33 10.52 15.72
N ARG A 111 1.67 10.35 16.87
CA ARG A 111 1.55 11.39 17.92
C ARG A 111 2.92 11.74 18.50
N LEU A 112 3.78 10.74 18.72
CA LEU A 112 5.14 10.93 19.22
C LEU A 112 6.07 11.56 18.18
N TYR A 113 5.94 11.17 16.91
CA TYR A 113 6.70 11.74 15.79
C TYR A 113 6.38 13.23 15.62
N GLY A 114 5.10 13.60 15.69
CA GLY A 114 4.62 14.97 15.65
C GLY A 114 4.70 15.62 14.26
N ASN A 115 4.05 16.78 14.10
CA ASN A 115 4.03 17.56 12.85
C ASN A 115 3.60 16.79 11.59
N ILE A 116 2.79 15.75 11.74
CA ILE A 116 2.25 14.93 10.64
C ILE A 116 0.72 14.89 10.73
N ASP A 117 0.06 14.90 9.57
CA ASP A 117 -1.39 14.76 9.49
C ASP A 117 -1.78 13.28 9.57
N ILE A 118 -2.27 12.86 10.75
CA ILE A 118 -2.68 11.48 11.03
C ILE A 118 -3.82 11.05 10.10
N SER A 119 -4.74 11.95 9.75
CA SER A 119 -5.86 11.60 8.86
C SER A 119 -5.36 11.27 7.47
N LYS A 120 -4.38 12.02 6.96
CA LYS A 120 -3.74 11.73 5.67
C LYS A 120 -2.87 10.48 5.72
N ALA A 121 -2.17 10.21 6.82
CA ALA A 121 -1.40 8.98 6.98
C ALA A 121 -2.30 7.73 6.89
N LYS A 122 -3.47 7.77 7.54
CA LYS A 122 -4.49 6.73 7.43
C LYS A 122 -5.09 6.61 6.04
N GLU A 123 -5.44 7.74 5.41
CA GLU A 123 -5.91 7.72 4.02
C GLU A 123 -4.85 7.11 3.09
N TYR A 124 -3.57 7.38 3.33
CA TYR A 124 -2.46 6.80 2.58
C TYR A 124 -2.41 5.28 2.74
N GLN A 125 -2.44 4.79 3.98
CA GLN A 125 -2.50 3.35 4.27
C GLN A 125 -3.73 2.70 3.62
N ASP A 126 -4.94 3.29 3.76
CA ASP A 126 -6.16 2.78 3.15
C ASP A 126 -6.09 2.70 1.61
N VAL A 127 -5.42 3.66 0.96
CA VAL A 127 -5.23 3.67 -0.51
C VAL A 127 -4.26 2.58 -0.93
N VAL A 128 -3.15 2.40 -0.21
CA VAL A 128 -2.18 1.33 -0.46
C VAL A 128 -2.83 -0.03 -0.24
N GLU A 129 -3.59 -0.19 0.85
CA GLU A 129 -4.31 -1.42 1.13
C GLU A 129 -5.31 -1.71 0.00
N GLN A 130 -6.12 -0.74 -0.44
CA GLN A 130 -7.04 -0.92 -1.57
C GLN A 130 -6.32 -1.31 -2.87
N TYR A 131 -5.08 -0.84 -3.07
CA TYR A 131 -4.28 -1.16 -4.26
C TYR A 131 -3.73 -2.60 -4.26
N TYR A 132 -3.48 -3.20 -3.09
CA TYR A 132 -2.80 -4.49 -2.95
C TYR A 132 -3.30 -5.62 -3.88
N PRO A 133 -4.62 -5.85 -4.10
CA PRO A 133 -5.08 -6.88 -5.01
C PRO A 133 -4.72 -6.59 -6.48
N ILE A 134 -4.70 -5.31 -6.86
CA ILE A 134 -4.33 -4.83 -8.19
C ILE A 134 -2.82 -4.98 -8.38
N GLU A 135 -2.02 -4.57 -7.40
CA GLU A 135 -0.57 -4.78 -7.37
C GLU A 135 -0.22 -6.26 -7.50
N THR A 136 -0.93 -7.14 -6.78
CA THR A 136 -0.73 -8.59 -6.84
C THR A 136 -0.97 -9.13 -8.27
N ILE A 137 -1.98 -8.62 -8.97
CA ILE A 137 -2.23 -8.95 -10.38
C ILE A 137 -1.09 -8.46 -11.27
N VAL A 138 -0.66 -7.21 -11.08
CA VAL A 138 0.42 -6.57 -11.85
C VAL A 138 1.74 -7.32 -11.67
N TYR A 139 2.07 -7.70 -10.43
CA TYR A 139 3.21 -8.56 -10.14
C TYR A 139 3.12 -9.88 -10.90
N GLY A 140 1.94 -10.49 -10.94
CA GLY A 140 1.66 -11.71 -11.71
C GLY A 140 1.93 -11.54 -13.20
N ILE A 141 1.53 -10.40 -13.78
CA ILE A 141 1.80 -10.06 -15.18
C ILE A 141 3.30 -9.88 -15.42
N LYS A 142 3.96 -9.02 -14.64
CA LYS A 142 5.39 -8.66 -14.80
C LYS A 142 6.31 -9.87 -14.68
N ASN A 143 5.94 -10.86 -13.85
CA ASN A 143 6.78 -12.01 -13.54
C ASN A 143 6.30 -13.32 -14.21
N ASN A 144 5.31 -13.27 -15.11
CA ASN A 144 4.71 -14.47 -15.71
C ASN A 144 4.23 -15.50 -14.67
N ARG A 145 3.57 -15.01 -13.61
CA ARG A 145 3.05 -15.79 -12.48
C ARG A 145 1.51 -15.77 -12.47
N PRO A 146 0.85 -16.68 -13.22
CA PRO A 146 -0.61 -16.71 -13.31
C PRO A 146 -1.29 -17.00 -11.96
N ASP A 147 -0.58 -17.67 -11.03
CA ASP A 147 -1.03 -17.90 -9.66
C ASP A 147 -1.23 -16.60 -8.88
N PHE A 148 -0.39 -15.59 -9.10
CA PHE A 148 -0.55 -14.26 -8.50
C PHE A 148 -1.71 -13.48 -9.13
N ILE A 149 -1.90 -13.61 -10.44
CA ILE A 149 -3.08 -13.03 -11.12
C ILE A 149 -4.36 -13.59 -10.51
N GLU A 150 -4.44 -14.92 -10.35
CA GLU A 150 -5.61 -15.55 -9.72
C GLU A 150 -5.78 -15.15 -8.25
N LYS A 151 -4.69 -15.02 -7.49
CA LYS A 151 -4.70 -14.56 -6.09
C LYS A 151 -5.30 -13.15 -5.97
N GLY A 152 -4.79 -12.18 -6.74
CA GLY A 152 -5.28 -10.81 -6.67
C GLY A 152 -6.74 -10.69 -7.12
N ARG A 153 -7.15 -11.42 -8.16
CA ARG A 153 -8.56 -11.51 -8.59
C ARG A 153 -9.46 -12.06 -7.49
N LYS A 154 -9.08 -13.15 -6.83
CA LYS A 154 -9.83 -13.71 -5.68
C LYS A 154 -9.96 -12.71 -4.54
N GLU A 155 -8.89 -11.99 -4.24
CA GLU A 155 -8.88 -10.99 -3.16
C GLU A 155 -9.88 -9.84 -3.44
N ILE A 156 -9.99 -9.38 -4.68
CA ILE A 156 -11.03 -8.39 -5.09
C ILE A 156 -12.44 -8.90 -4.72
N TYR A 157 -12.75 -10.15 -5.01
CA TYR A 157 -14.06 -10.74 -4.66
C TYR A 157 -14.29 -10.84 -3.15
N ILE A 158 -13.25 -11.18 -2.38
CA ILE A 158 -13.33 -11.28 -0.92
C ILE A 158 -13.67 -9.90 -0.34
N ARG A 159 -12.97 -8.85 -0.78
CA ARG A 159 -13.17 -7.48 -0.31
C ARG A 159 -14.54 -6.92 -0.69
N THR A 160 -14.93 -7.07 -1.96
CA THR A 160 -16.25 -6.62 -2.44
C THR A 160 -17.39 -7.26 -1.65
N ARG A 161 -17.29 -8.57 -1.31
CA ARG A 161 -18.30 -9.27 -0.51
C ARG A 161 -18.31 -8.87 0.98
N LYS A 162 -17.16 -8.52 1.55
CA LYS A 162 -17.08 -8.00 2.92
C LYS A 162 -17.81 -6.65 3.00
N ASP A 163 -17.61 -5.77 2.03
CA ASP A 163 -18.27 -4.46 1.97
C ASP A 163 -19.79 -4.57 1.86
N GLU A 164 -20.29 -5.51 1.05
CA GLU A 164 -21.74 -5.77 0.95
C GLU A 164 -22.36 -6.23 2.28
N LYS A 165 -21.60 -6.95 3.13
CA LYS A 165 -22.08 -7.40 4.44
C LYS A 165 -22.08 -6.25 5.46
N LEU A 166 -21.14 -5.33 5.38
CA LEU A 166 -21.07 -4.14 6.26
C LEU A 166 -22.16 -3.11 5.93
N ARG A 167 -22.70 -3.12 4.70
CA ARG A 167 -23.77 -2.22 4.24
C ARG A 167 -25.19 -2.72 4.51
N LYS A 168 -25.37 -3.91 5.10
CA LYS A 168 -26.67 -4.51 5.47
C LYS A 168 -26.89 -4.47 6.98
#